data_AF-A0A1F9VSE1-F1
#
_entry.id   AF-A0A1F9VSE1-F1
#
_cell.length_a   1.000
_cell.length_b   1.000
_cell.length_c   1.000
_cell.angle_alpha   90.00
_cell.angle_beta   90.00
_cell.angle_gamma   90.00
#
_symmetry.space_group_name_H-M   'P 1'
#
loop_
_entity.id
_entity.type
_entity.pdbx_description
1 polymer ?
#
loop_
_entity_poly.entity_id
_entity_poly.type
_entity_poly.pdbx_seq_one_letter_code
_entity_poly.pdbx_strand_id
1 'polypeptide(L)'
;MLHEPAAQSGPDASADYKMRVGVWMFLLYAAVYAAFVAINLLRPLWMEKSIIFGLNLAVVYGFGLIGFALVLALIYNYMCGLHEAGSKAAEGGK
;
A
#
# COMPACT_ATOMS: atom_id res chain seq x y z
N MET A 1 -8.17 -8.19 -35.40
CA MET A 1 -8.00 -7.70 -34.02
C MET A 1 -9.29 -6.98 -33.63
N LEU A 2 -10.31 -7.75 -33.24
CA LEU A 2 -11.59 -7.23 -32.74
C LEU A 2 -11.58 -7.50 -31.24
N HIS A 3 -11.00 -6.57 -30.48
CA HIS A 3 -11.20 -6.55 -29.04
C HIS A 3 -12.49 -5.78 -28.80
N GLU A 4 -13.50 -6.48 -28.31
CA GLU A 4 -14.73 -5.87 -27.82
C GLU A 4 -14.34 -4.84 -26.73
N PRO A 5 -14.82 -3.59 -26.82
CA PRO A 5 -14.52 -2.61 -25.79
C PRO A 5 -15.01 -3.16 -24.46
N ALA A 6 -14.14 -3.16 -23.44
CA ALA A 6 -14.49 -3.62 -22.11
C ALA A 6 -15.81 -2.97 -21.68
N ALA A 7 -16.78 -3.80 -21.27
CA ALA A 7 -18.07 -3.33 -20.81
C ALA A 7 -17.86 -2.21 -19.78
N GLN A 8 -18.36 -1.02 -20.10
CA GLN A 8 -18.27 0.15 -19.23
C GLN A 8 -19.01 -0.21 -17.94
N SER A 9 -18.23 -0.51 -16.90
CA SER A 9 -18.77 -0.72 -15.57
C SER A 9 -19.37 0.61 -15.12
N GLY A 10 -20.66 0.61 -14.81
CA GLY A 10 -21.37 1.80 -14.31
C GLY A 10 -20.71 2.38 -13.05
N PRO A 11 -21.09 3.59 -12.62
CA PRO A 11 -20.46 4.28 -11.49
C PRO A 11 -20.42 3.37 -10.24
N ASP A 12 -19.21 2.95 -9.85
CA ASP A 12 -18.98 2.17 -8.63
C ASP A 12 -19.15 3.13 -7.45
N ALA A 13 -20.27 3.00 -6.73
CA ALA A 13 -20.57 3.78 -5.53
C ALA A 13 -19.47 3.68 -4.44
N SER A 14 -18.59 2.67 -4.56
CA SER A 14 -17.47 2.41 -3.66
C SER A 14 -16.16 3.05 -4.12
N ALA A 15 -16.10 3.64 -5.32
CA ALA A 15 -14.87 4.18 -5.92
C ALA A 15 -14.25 5.29 -5.06
N ASP A 16 -15.06 6.24 -4.58
CA ASP A 16 -14.59 7.36 -3.76
C ASP A 16 -14.00 6.90 -2.42
N TYR A 17 -14.61 5.89 -1.81
CA TYR A 17 -14.12 5.31 -0.55
C TYR A 17 -12.75 4.63 -0.75
N LYS A 18 -12.65 3.75 -1.76
CA LYS A 18 -11.41 3.06 -2.12
C LYS A 18 -10.29 4.06 -2.38
N MET A 19 -10.58 5.10 -3.15
CA MET A 19 -9.60 6.14 -3.49
C MET A 19 -9.13 6.89 -2.25
N ARG A 20 -10.03 7.27 -1.34
CA ARG A 20 -9.68 8.02 -0.11
C ARG A 20 -8.84 7.20 0.86
N VAL A 21 -9.15 5.92 1.05
CA VAL A 21 -8.35 5.01 1.89
C VAL A 21 -6.98 4.77 1.26
N GLY A 22 -6.93 4.54 -0.06
CA GLY A 22 -5.69 4.32 -0.79
C GLY A 22 -4.72 5.51 -0.71
N VAL A 23 -5.24 6.73 -0.86
CA VAL A 23 -4.43 7.96 -0.73
C VAL A 23 -3.85 8.11 0.68
N TRP A 24 -4.63 7.86 1.72
CA TRP A 24 -4.13 7.95 3.10
C TRP A 24 -3.03 6.92 3.38
N MET A 25 -3.19 5.69 2.92
CA MET A 25 -2.19 4.62 3.07
C MET A 25 -0.93 4.92 2.25
N PHE A 26 -1.09 5.48 1.04
CA PHE A 26 0.03 5.93 0.22
C PHE A 26 0.83 7.04 0.92
N LEU A 27 0.15 8.05 1.48
CA LEU A 27 0.80 9.13 2.21
C LEU A 27 1.56 8.62 3.44
N LEU A 28 0.98 7.67 4.17
CA LEU A 28 1.64 7.02 5.30
C LEU A 28 2.92 6.30 4.84
N TYR A 29 2.83 5.48 3.79
CA TYR A 29 4.00 4.80 3.23
C TYR A 29 5.06 5.80 2.73
N ALA A 30 4.65 6.85 2.02
CA ALA A 30 5.53 7.87 1.50
C ALA A 30 6.28 8.61 2.61
N ALA A 31 5.63 8.91 3.73
CA ALA A 31 6.27 9.53 4.89
C ALA A 31 7.35 8.63 5.50
N VAL A 32 7.04 7.33 5.66
CA VAL A 32 8.01 6.34 6.18
C VAL A 32 9.19 6.18 5.22
N TYR A 33 8.92 6.11 3.91
CA TYR A 33 9.97 6.03 2.89
C TYR A 33 10.84 7.29 2.87
N ALA A 34 10.23 8.48 2.96
CA ALA A 34 10.96 9.75 3.02
C ALA A 34 11.88 9.83 4.25
N ALA A 35 11.41 9.35 5.41
CA ALA A 35 12.25 9.25 6.61
C ALA A 35 13.44 8.30 6.40
N PHE A 36 13.23 7.14 5.76
CA PHE A 36 14.32 6.23 5.41
C PHE A 36 15.34 6.88 4.48
N VAL A 37 14.88 7.57 3.43
CA VAL A 37 15.76 8.29 2.50
C VAL A 37 16.53 9.40 3.21
N ALA A 38 15.88 10.17 4.09
CA ALA A 38 16.52 11.22 4.89
C ALA A 38 17.63 10.66 5.80
N ILE A 39 17.40 9.51 6.44
CA ILE A 39 18.42 8.85 7.27
C ILE A 39 19.62 8.42 6.42
N ASN A 40 19.39 7.86 5.22
CA ASN A 40 20.46 7.49 4.29
C ASN A 40 21.32 8.69 3.87
N LEU A 41 20.69 9.84 3.64
CA LEU A 41 21.38 11.08 3.26
C LEU A 41 22.17 11.71 4.41
N LEU A 42 21.57 11.78 5.61
CA LEU A 42 22.14 12.52 6.74
C LEU A 42 23.19 11.71 7.51
N ARG A 43 23.09 10.37 7.53
CA ARG A 43 23.98 9.50 8.32
C ARG A 43 24.36 8.20 7.59
N PRO A 44 25.08 8.28 6.46
CA PRO A 44 25.46 7.10 5.68
C PRO A 44 26.36 6.11 6.45
N LEU A 45 27.23 6.60 7.35
CA LEU A 45 28.10 5.77 8.20
C LEU A 45 27.33 4.82 9.14
N TRP A 46 26.10 5.18 9.52
CA TRP A 46 25.23 4.30 10.32
C TRP A 46 24.58 3.21 9.47
N MET A 47 24.27 3.54 8.21
CA MET A 47 23.68 2.64 7.21
C MET A 47 24.66 1.58 6.70
N GLU A 48 25.97 1.86 6.73
CA GLU A 48 27.02 0.95 6.30
C GLU A 48 27.29 -0.18 7.31
N LYS A 49 26.85 -0.03 8.56
CA LYS A 49 27.01 -1.05 9.59
C LYS A 49 26.36 -2.37 9.16
N SER A 50 27.16 -3.42 9.06
CA SER A 50 26.70 -4.79 8.86
C SER A 50 26.00 -5.28 10.11
N ILE A 51 24.76 -5.77 9.99
CA ILE A 51 23.95 -6.20 11.14
C ILE A 51 23.59 -7.68 11.05
N ILE A 52 22.98 -8.11 9.94
CA ILE A 52 22.41 -9.46 9.81
C ILE A 52 23.07 -10.16 8.62
N PHE A 53 23.66 -11.34 8.83
CA PHE A 53 24.29 -12.14 7.76
C PHE A 53 25.30 -11.39 6.88
N GLY A 54 25.95 -10.34 7.40
CA GLY A 54 26.85 -9.47 6.64
C GLY A 54 26.15 -8.38 5.79
N LEU A 55 24.81 -8.34 5.79
CA LEU A 55 24.03 -7.26 5.15
C LEU A 55 24.12 -5.98 5.97
N ASN A 56 24.25 -4.87 5.27
CA ASN A 56 24.24 -3.55 5.89
C ASN A 56 22.82 -3.16 6.37
N LEU A 57 22.77 -2.22 7.29
CA LEU A 57 21.53 -1.74 7.86
C LEU A 57 20.57 -1.18 6.79
N ALA A 58 21.11 -0.57 5.72
CA ALA A 58 20.31 -0.06 4.62
C ALA A 58 19.48 -1.13 3.93
N VAL A 59 20.09 -2.28 3.62
CA VAL A 59 19.41 -3.38 2.94
C VAL A 59 18.35 -3.99 3.86
N VAL A 60 18.64 -4.17 5.16
CA VAL A 60 17.66 -4.69 6.13
C VAL A 60 16.44 -3.76 6.24
N TYR A 61 16.65 -2.45 6.34
CA TYR A 61 15.56 -1.48 6.35
C TYR A 61 14.79 -1.46 5.02
N GLY A 62 15.49 -1.60 3.88
CA GLY A 62 14.87 -1.70 2.56
C GLY A 62 13.92 -2.90 2.46
N PHE A 63 14.35 -4.07 2.90
CA PHE A 63 13.46 -5.24 3.01
C PHE A 63 12.31 -5.03 3.99
N GLY A 64 12.57 -4.32 5.10
CA GLY A 64 11.52 -3.89 6.03
C GLY A 64 10.43 -3.03 5.38
N LEU A 65 10.82 -2.08 4.52
CA LEU A 65 9.89 -1.23 3.77
C LEU A 65 9.04 -2.04 2.78
N ILE A 66 9.64 -3.02 2.11
CA ILE A 66 8.89 -3.94 1.23
C ILE A 66 7.85 -4.71 2.03
N GLY A 67 8.25 -5.29 3.17
CA GLY A 67 7.33 -5.99 4.07
C GLY A 67 6.20 -5.08 4.56
N PHE A 68 6.53 -3.84 4.94
CA PHE A 68 5.55 -2.85 5.36
C PHE A 68 4.56 -2.49 4.25
N ALA A 69 5.02 -2.29 3.01
CA ALA A 69 4.17 -2.05 1.86
C ALA A 69 3.18 -3.21 1.60
N LEU A 70 3.65 -4.46 1.75
CA LEU A 70 2.78 -5.63 1.62
C LEU A 70 1.71 -5.67 2.72
N VAL A 71 2.07 -5.35 3.97
CA VAL A 71 1.10 -5.26 5.07
C VAL A 71 0.03 -4.20 4.78
N LEU A 72 0.44 -3.01 4.32
CA LEU A 72 -0.48 -1.95 3.91
C LEU A 72 -1.42 -2.41 2.78
N ALA A 73 -0.89 -3.11 1.78
CA ALA A 73 -1.69 -3.63 0.66
C ALA A 73 -2.73 -4.66 1.13
N LEU A 74 -2.36 -5.56 2.06
CA LEU A 74 -3.29 -6.52 2.64
C LEU A 74 -4.39 -5.84 3.46
N ILE A 75 -4.04 -4.83 4.27
CA ILE A 75 -5.02 -4.04 5.03
C ILE A 75 -5.95 -3.29 4.07
N TYR A 76 -5.42 -2.69 3.00
CA TYR A 76 -6.22 -2.00 2.00
C TYR A 76 -7.23 -2.94 1.34
N ASN A 77 -6.77 -4.11 0.91
CA ASN A 77 -7.61 -5.13 0.30
C ASN A 77 -8.70 -5.62 1.26
N TYR A 78 -8.35 -5.85 2.52
CA TYR A 78 -9.30 -6.25 3.55
C TYR A 78 -10.37 -5.17 3.82
N MET A 79 -9.96 -3.91 3.97
CA MET A 79 -10.88 -2.79 4.22
C MET A 79 -11.83 -2.55 3.03
N CYS A 80 -11.31 -2.58 1.81
CA CYS A 80 -12.14 -2.43 0.60
C CYS A 80 -13.11 -3.60 0.46
N GLY A 81 -12.64 -4.84 0.68
CA GLY A 81 -13.47 -6.04 0.60
C GLY A 81 -14.60 -6.06 1.64
N LEU A 82 -14.35 -5.59 2.87
CA LEU A 82 -15.38 -5.48 3.90
C LEU A 82 -16.46 -4.44 3.52
N HIS A 83 -16.04 -3.30 2.99
CA HIS A 83 -16.97 -2.25 2.56
C HIS A 83 -17.85 -2.71 1.38
N GLU A 84 -17.28 -3.44 0.43
CA GLU A 84 -18.04 -4.05 -0.67
C GLU A 84 -19.02 -5.13 -0.17
N ALA A 85 -18.57 -6.00 0.74
CA ALA A 85 -19.40 -7.07 1.30
C ALA A 85 -20.60 -6.52 2.11
N GLY A 86 -20.37 -5.46 2.89
CA GLY A 86 -21.44 -4.76 3.61
C GLY A 86 -22.43 -4.06 2.68
N SER A 87 -21.96 -3.50 1.56
CA SER A 87 -22.81 -2.85 0.55
C SER A 87 -23.70 -3.87 -0.18
N LYS A 88 -23.15 -5.03 -0.55
CA LYS A 88 -23.91 -6.14 -1.18
C LYS A 88 -25.01 -6.69 -0.26
N ALA A 89 -24.74 -6.82 1.04
CA ALA A 89 -25.72 -7.29 2.02
C ALA A 89 -26.88 -6.30 2.24
N ALA A 90 -26.66 -5.00 2.07
CA ALA A 90 -27.69 -3.97 2.19
C ALA A 90 -28.61 -3.89 0.94
N GLU A 91 -28.14 -4.27 -0.25
CA GLU A 91 -28.94 -4.32 -1.48
C GLU A 91 -29.78 -5.59 -1.61
N GLY A 92 -29.29 -6.73 -1.11
CA GLY A 92 -30.02 -8.02 -1.17
C GLY A 92 -31.15 -8.19 -0.14
N GLY A 93 -31.39 -7.18 0.70
CA GLY A 93 -32.44 -7.17 1.73
C GLY A 93 -33.69 -6.35 1.36
N LYS A 94 -33.82 -5.91 0.11
CA LYS A 94 -35.03 -5.24 -0.41
C LYS A 94 -35.79 -6.14 -1.37
#